data_AF-A0A414R3H4-F1
#
_entry.id   AF-A0A414R3H4-F1
#
_cell.length_a   1.000
_cell.length_b   1.000
_cell.length_c   1.000
_cell.angle_alpha   90.00
_cell.angle_beta   90.00
_cell.angle_gamma   90.00
#
_symmetry.space_group_name_H-M   'P 1'
#
loop_
_entity.id
_entity.type
_entity.pdbx_description
1 polymer ?
#
loop_
_entity_poly.entity_id
_entity_poly.type
_entity_poly.pdbx_seq_one_letter_code
_entity_poly.pdbx_strand_id
1 'polypeptide(L)'
;MKRYFDFDINDYKDKKCNFHSHTVRCQHAVGEEREYVEEAIKEGFEVIGFSDHSPYLFKNGYVSRIRMTMSQLEDYVKTIEALKKEYRDDITIFLALEMEYFPGIFEPTIEEIRQYPMDYLLLAQHFFYENESFHGTRFGWADEAHLKTYVELLMTALDTGYFNMVGHPDIVNYTGDDALYTKYMKQLADRLKQERIPIEINVNGFREGYNYPDKKFVKLGVENGNDFIVGVDAHNPNEYHDLDSYKGCIKMAEDFGGKVFWK
;
A
#
# COMPACT_ATOMS: atom_id res chain seq x y z
N MET A 1 -7.40 16.42 8.73
CA MET A 1 -7.02 17.22 7.54
C MET A 1 -7.93 16.80 6.40
N LYS A 2 -8.35 17.72 5.51
CA LYS A 2 -9.13 17.32 4.33
C LYS A 2 -8.18 16.64 3.33
N ARG A 3 -8.47 15.39 2.93
CA ARG A 3 -7.72 14.69 1.88
C ARG A 3 -8.05 15.27 0.50
N TYR A 4 -7.11 15.15 -0.43
CA TYR A 4 -7.32 15.57 -1.81
C TYR A 4 -8.33 14.65 -2.52
N PHE A 5 -8.10 13.34 -2.45
CA PHE A 5 -9.01 12.34 -3.00
C PHE A 5 -10.13 12.04 -2.00
N ASP A 6 -11.37 12.06 -2.49
CA ASP A 6 -12.58 11.82 -1.72
C ASP A 6 -12.82 10.31 -1.56
N PHE A 7 -11.96 9.69 -0.77
CA PHE A 7 -11.99 8.26 -0.47
C PHE A 7 -11.73 8.03 1.02
N ASP A 8 -12.65 7.32 1.67
CA ASP A 8 -12.51 6.84 3.03
C ASP A 8 -12.66 5.32 3.06
N ILE A 9 -11.55 4.64 3.37
CA ILE A 9 -11.52 3.17 3.48
C ILE A 9 -12.49 2.64 4.54
N ASN A 10 -12.86 3.46 5.54
CA ASN A 10 -13.79 3.07 6.59
C ASN A 10 -15.22 2.81 6.07
N ASP A 11 -15.57 3.33 4.90
CA ASP A 11 -16.87 3.08 4.26
C ASP A 11 -17.03 1.63 3.80
N TYR A 12 -15.92 0.89 3.71
CA TYR A 12 -15.86 -0.49 3.26
C TYR A 12 -15.50 -1.49 4.38
N LYS A 13 -15.49 -1.03 5.65
CA LYS A 13 -15.07 -1.85 6.80
C LYS A 13 -15.90 -3.13 7.02
N ASP A 14 -17.10 -3.23 6.44
CA ASP A 14 -18.00 -4.36 6.60
C ASP A 14 -18.03 -5.27 5.35
N LYS A 15 -17.14 -5.03 4.36
CA LYS A 15 -17.06 -5.76 3.08
C LYS A 15 -15.72 -6.46 2.91
N LYS A 16 -15.69 -7.58 2.19
CA LYS A 16 -14.41 -8.22 1.84
C LYS A 16 -13.71 -7.37 0.78
N CYS A 17 -12.58 -6.75 1.14
CA CYS A 17 -11.91 -5.76 0.29
C CYS A 17 -10.43 -6.10 0.07
N ASN A 18 -9.91 -5.69 -1.09
CA ASN A 18 -8.46 -5.59 -1.33
C ASN A 18 -8.13 -4.29 -2.06
N PHE A 19 -7.43 -3.36 -1.41
CA PHE A 19 -7.02 -2.09 -2.01
C PHE A 19 -5.56 -2.11 -2.50
N HIS A 20 -4.95 -3.29 -2.59
CA HIS A 20 -3.54 -3.44 -2.95
C HIS A 20 -3.41 -4.49 -4.06
N SER A 21 -3.40 -4.04 -5.32
CA SER A 21 -3.19 -4.90 -6.50
C SER A 21 -2.35 -4.18 -7.54
N HIS A 22 -1.49 -4.94 -8.20
CA HIS A 22 -0.58 -4.47 -9.25
C HIS A 22 -1.03 -4.92 -10.63
N THR A 23 -0.36 -4.39 -11.66
CA THR A 23 -0.58 -4.79 -13.05
C THR A 23 0.76 -5.08 -13.73
N VAL A 24 0.72 -5.74 -14.90
CA VAL A 24 1.91 -5.98 -15.72
C VAL A 24 2.76 -4.72 -15.98
N ARG A 25 2.18 -3.52 -15.85
CA ARG A 25 2.92 -2.26 -16.03
C ARG A 25 3.95 -2.01 -14.92
N CYS A 26 3.88 -2.67 -13.76
CA CYS A 26 4.98 -2.64 -12.80
C CYS A 26 6.23 -3.44 -13.19
N GLN A 27 6.18 -4.19 -14.31
CA GLN A 27 7.29 -5.00 -14.83
C GLN A 27 7.63 -6.23 -13.97
N HIS A 28 6.87 -6.53 -12.91
CA HIS A 28 7.04 -7.73 -12.10
C HIS A 28 5.72 -8.36 -11.61
N ALA A 29 4.59 -7.91 -12.15
CA ALA A 29 3.31 -8.61 -12.08
C ALA A 29 2.99 -9.27 -13.42
N VAL A 30 2.06 -10.21 -13.41
CA VAL A 30 1.60 -10.97 -14.58
C VAL A 30 0.08 -11.03 -14.63
N GLY A 31 -0.49 -11.34 -15.80
CA GLY A 31 -1.93 -11.42 -16.00
C GLY A 31 -2.58 -10.08 -16.36
N GLU A 32 -3.72 -10.16 -17.02
CA GLU A 32 -4.54 -9.01 -17.40
C GLU A 32 -5.39 -8.56 -16.22
N GLU A 33 -5.67 -7.27 -16.09
CA GLU A 33 -6.44 -6.72 -14.95
C GLU A 33 -7.84 -7.31 -14.85
N ARG A 34 -8.42 -7.73 -15.99
CA ARG A 34 -9.68 -8.49 -16.01
C ARG A 34 -9.57 -9.78 -15.20
N GLU A 35 -8.47 -10.51 -15.33
CA GLU A 35 -8.27 -11.77 -14.60
C GLU A 35 -8.23 -11.51 -13.09
N TYR A 36 -7.60 -10.40 -12.66
CA TYR A 36 -7.63 -9.98 -11.24
C TYR A 36 -9.06 -9.74 -10.76
N VAL A 37 -9.88 -9.02 -11.55
CA VAL A 37 -11.29 -8.77 -11.22
C VAL A 37 -12.06 -10.08 -11.07
N GLU A 38 -11.90 -11.00 -12.02
CA GLU A 38 -12.63 -12.26 -12.05
C GLU A 38 -12.22 -13.20 -10.92
N GLU A 39 -10.92 -13.30 -10.59
CA GLU A 39 -10.45 -14.09 -9.45
C GLU A 39 -10.88 -13.46 -8.11
N ALA A 40 -10.88 -12.13 -7.99
CA ALA A 40 -11.40 -11.45 -6.81
C ALA A 40 -12.89 -11.76 -6.58
N ILE A 41 -13.72 -11.70 -7.63
CA ILE A 41 -15.15 -12.05 -7.56
C ILE A 41 -15.35 -13.50 -7.12
N LYS A 42 -14.60 -14.46 -7.70
CA LYS A 42 -14.68 -15.88 -7.32
C LYS A 42 -14.37 -16.12 -5.84
N GLU A 43 -13.43 -15.35 -5.31
CA GLU A 43 -13.05 -15.39 -3.89
C GLU A 43 -13.94 -14.52 -2.98
N GLY A 44 -15.01 -13.93 -3.53
CA GLY A 44 -16.02 -13.18 -2.79
C GLY A 44 -15.54 -11.80 -2.31
N PHE A 45 -14.53 -11.21 -2.96
CA PHE A 45 -14.23 -9.80 -2.76
C PHE A 45 -15.35 -8.95 -3.37
N GLU A 46 -15.81 -7.96 -2.60
CA GLU A 46 -16.86 -7.02 -3.01
C GLU A 46 -16.27 -5.70 -3.49
N VAL A 47 -15.01 -5.44 -3.13
CA VAL A 47 -14.28 -4.22 -3.44
C VAL A 47 -12.83 -4.56 -3.74
N ILE A 48 -12.33 -4.06 -4.86
CA ILE A 48 -10.90 -4.08 -5.16
C ILE A 48 -10.39 -2.72 -5.59
N GLY A 49 -9.10 -2.48 -5.36
CA GLY A 49 -8.37 -1.36 -5.91
C GLY A 49 -7.15 -1.85 -6.66
N PHE A 50 -6.94 -1.28 -7.85
CA PHE A 50 -5.66 -1.37 -8.54
C PHE A 50 -4.83 -0.18 -8.06
N SER A 51 -3.77 -0.46 -7.31
CA SER A 51 -2.80 0.53 -6.82
C SER A 51 -1.43 0.15 -7.35
N ASP A 52 -1.30 0.12 -8.68
CA ASP A 52 -0.05 -0.29 -9.30
C ASP A 52 1.08 0.70 -8.94
N HIS A 53 2.33 0.26 -9.05
CA HIS A 53 3.45 1.14 -8.70
C HIS A 53 3.46 2.39 -9.60
N SER A 54 3.36 3.54 -8.97
CA SER A 54 3.23 4.82 -9.64
C SER A 54 4.42 5.14 -10.53
N PRO A 55 4.18 5.75 -11.72
CA PRO A 55 5.25 6.40 -12.45
C PRO A 55 5.82 7.58 -11.65
N TYR A 56 7.04 7.97 -12.00
CA TYR A 56 7.70 9.16 -11.47
C TYR A 56 8.42 9.93 -12.56
N LEU A 57 8.45 11.26 -12.42
CA LEU A 57 9.30 12.12 -13.22
C LEU A 57 10.73 12.14 -12.64
N PHE A 58 11.43 11.02 -12.77
CA PHE A 58 12.80 10.90 -12.30
C PHE A 58 13.77 11.82 -13.07
N LYS A 59 14.82 12.25 -12.38
CA LYS A 59 15.86 13.13 -12.93
C LYS A 59 16.92 12.33 -13.69
N ASN A 60 17.74 13.03 -14.47
CA ASN A 60 18.93 12.49 -15.13
C ASN A 60 18.67 11.28 -16.07
N GLY A 61 17.46 11.16 -16.61
CA GLY A 61 17.09 10.07 -17.52
C GLY A 61 16.97 8.69 -16.86
N TYR A 62 16.89 8.62 -15.53
CA TYR A 62 16.67 7.37 -14.82
C TYR A 62 15.31 6.75 -15.20
N VAL A 63 15.32 5.46 -15.51
CA VAL A 63 14.12 4.67 -15.80
C VAL A 63 14.06 3.52 -14.80
N SER A 64 13.00 3.51 -13.98
CA SER A 64 12.77 2.45 -13.01
C SER A 64 12.34 1.15 -13.69
N ARG A 65 12.73 0.01 -13.10
CA ARG A 65 12.43 -1.34 -13.60
C ARG A 65 11.35 -2.07 -12.81
N ILE A 66 10.62 -1.34 -11.98
CA ILE A 66 9.64 -1.89 -11.03
C ILE A 66 8.32 -1.10 -11.04
N ARG A 67 8.06 -0.31 -12.08
CA ARG A 67 6.88 0.56 -12.19
C ARG A 67 6.62 0.94 -13.63
N MET A 68 5.41 1.43 -13.87
CA MET A 68 5.09 1.99 -15.17
C MET A 68 5.84 3.30 -15.42
N THR A 69 6.03 3.65 -16.69
CA THR A 69 6.50 5.00 -17.06
C THR A 69 5.33 5.99 -17.09
N MET A 70 5.61 7.30 -17.01
CA MET A 70 4.55 8.31 -17.06
C MET A 70 3.73 8.24 -18.37
N SER A 71 4.35 7.80 -19.47
CA SER A 71 3.65 7.62 -20.75
C SER A 71 2.63 6.47 -20.76
N GLN A 72 2.75 5.51 -19.84
CA GLN A 72 1.83 4.37 -19.73
C GLN A 72 0.64 4.66 -18.80
N LEU A 73 0.66 5.78 -18.07
CA LEU A 73 -0.37 6.12 -17.09
C LEU A 73 -1.75 6.29 -17.74
N GLU A 74 -1.82 6.94 -18.90
CA GLU A 74 -3.10 7.14 -19.58
C GLU A 74 -3.76 5.81 -19.99
N ASP A 75 -2.96 4.85 -20.46
CA ASP A 75 -3.42 3.52 -20.82
C ASP A 75 -3.90 2.73 -19.59
N TYR A 76 -3.13 2.79 -18.50
CA TYR A 76 -3.54 2.23 -17.20
C TYR A 76 -4.91 2.75 -16.76
N VAL A 77 -5.08 4.08 -16.76
CA VAL A 77 -6.36 4.72 -16.37
C VAL A 77 -7.51 4.27 -17.26
N LYS A 78 -7.32 4.24 -18.58
CA LYS A 78 -8.35 3.80 -19.54
C LYS A 78 -8.80 2.36 -19.28
N THR A 79 -7.84 1.47 -19.00
CA THR A 79 -8.13 0.06 -18.73
C THR A 79 -8.94 -0.12 -17.46
N ILE A 80 -8.52 0.49 -16.34
CA ILE A 80 -9.24 0.36 -15.08
C ILE A 80 -10.62 1.02 -15.13
N GLU A 81 -10.77 2.20 -15.76
CA GLU A 81 -12.07 2.85 -15.93
C GLU A 81 -13.03 2.04 -16.82
N ALA A 82 -12.50 1.33 -17.85
CA ALA A 82 -13.31 0.42 -18.64
C ALA A 82 -13.83 -0.76 -17.80
N LEU A 83 -12.96 -1.35 -16.97
CA LEU A 83 -13.35 -2.44 -16.06
C LEU A 83 -14.34 -1.98 -14.99
N LYS A 84 -14.14 -0.79 -14.40
CA LYS A 84 -15.10 -0.16 -13.48
C LYS A 84 -16.49 -0.08 -14.10
N LYS A 85 -16.59 0.31 -15.37
CA LYS A 85 -17.86 0.39 -16.08
C LYS A 85 -18.45 -0.98 -16.38
N GLU A 86 -17.61 -1.94 -16.75
CA GLU A 86 -18.04 -3.28 -17.16
C GLU A 86 -18.57 -4.10 -15.99
N TYR A 87 -17.87 -4.10 -14.85
CA TYR A 87 -18.18 -4.93 -13.68
C TYR A 87 -18.94 -4.19 -12.57
N ARG A 88 -19.51 -3.01 -12.88
CA ARG A 88 -20.21 -2.12 -11.92
C ARG A 88 -21.30 -2.78 -11.08
N ASP A 89 -21.92 -3.84 -11.60
CA ASP A 89 -23.02 -4.53 -10.93
C ASP A 89 -22.53 -5.80 -10.18
N ASP A 90 -21.24 -6.17 -10.36
CA ASP A 90 -20.62 -7.38 -9.79
C ASP A 90 -19.64 -7.05 -8.64
N ILE A 91 -18.79 -6.03 -8.81
CA ILE A 91 -17.76 -5.64 -7.84
C ILE A 91 -17.43 -4.15 -7.93
N THR A 92 -17.12 -3.51 -6.79
CA THR A 92 -16.61 -2.14 -6.80
C THR A 92 -15.12 -2.13 -7.13
N ILE A 93 -14.72 -1.38 -8.15
CA ILE A 93 -13.31 -1.27 -8.56
C ILE A 93 -12.84 0.18 -8.36
N PHE A 94 -11.65 0.34 -7.80
CA PHE A 94 -10.97 1.62 -7.65
C PHE A 94 -9.71 1.69 -8.51
N LEU A 95 -9.50 2.87 -9.10
CA LEU A 95 -8.31 3.29 -9.80
C LEU A 95 -7.42 4.07 -8.82
N ALA A 96 -6.24 3.57 -8.54
CA ALA A 96 -5.31 4.17 -7.60
C ALA A 96 -3.87 3.95 -8.06
N LEU A 97 -2.92 4.47 -7.28
CA LEU A 97 -1.52 4.15 -7.43
C LEU A 97 -0.91 3.92 -6.06
N GLU A 98 0.06 3.02 -6.01
CA GLU A 98 0.96 2.90 -4.88
C GLU A 98 2.18 3.78 -5.11
N MET A 99 2.44 4.67 -4.15
CA MET A 99 3.40 5.75 -4.26
C MET A 99 4.29 5.80 -3.03
N GLU A 100 5.60 5.83 -3.25
CA GLU A 100 6.56 6.32 -2.26
C GLU A 100 6.43 7.85 -2.05
N TYR A 101 7.16 8.38 -1.08
CA TYR A 101 7.40 9.82 -1.01
C TYR A 101 8.89 10.12 -1.20
N PHE A 102 9.19 10.82 -2.30
CA PHE A 102 10.53 11.26 -2.64
C PHE A 102 10.54 12.79 -2.71
N PRO A 103 11.02 13.51 -1.67
CA PRO A 103 11.06 14.96 -1.66
C PRO A 103 11.72 15.54 -2.93
N GLY A 104 11.03 16.45 -3.61
CA GLY A 104 11.51 17.10 -4.84
C GLY A 104 11.41 16.25 -6.12
N ILE A 105 10.85 15.03 -6.04
CA ILE A 105 10.42 14.20 -7.18
C ILE A 105 8.91 13.97 -7.11
N PHE A 106 8.36 13.83 -5.89
CA PHE A 106 6.93 13.66 -5.64
C PHE A 106 6.11 14.83 -6.19
N GLU A 107 6.47 16.07 -5.90
CA GLU A 107 5.69 17.27 -6.25
C GLU A 107 5.44 17.41 -7.76
N PRO A 108 6.46 17.39 -8.65
CA PRO A 108 6.18 17.43 -10.08
C PRO A 108 5.43 16.19 -10.58
N THR A 109 5.61 15.03 -9.93
CA THR A 109 4.95 13.77 -10.32
C THR A 109 3.45 13.80 -10.00
N ILE A 110 3.07 14.23 -8.78
CA ILE A 110 1.67 14.28 -8.37
C ILE A 110 0.86 15.30 -9.18
N GLU A 111 1.49 16.36 -9.67
CA GLU A 111 0.86 17.35 -10.55
C GLU A 111 0.38 16.75 -11.88
N GLU A 112 1.11 15.78 -12.44
CA GLU A 112 0.70 15.02 -13.62
C GLU A 112 -0.38 13.98 -13.27
N ILE A 113 -0.20 13.25 -12.17
CA ILE A 113 -1.13 12.19 -11.74
C ILE A 113 -2.52 12.77 -11.42
N ARG A 114 -2.60 13.93 -10.77
CA ARG A 114 -3.87 14.54 -10.36
C ARG A 114 -4.72 15.09 -11.52
N GLN A 115 -4.23 15.02 -12.76
CA GLN A 115 -5.02 15.28 -13.97
C GLN A 115 -5.95 14.12 -14.32
N TYR A 116 -5.73 12.93 -13.74
CA TYR A 116 -6.52 11.73 -13.94
C TYR A 116 -7.52 11.52 -12.78
N PRO A 117 -8.62 10.79 -13.00
CA PRO A 117 -9.66 10.57 -11.99
C PRO A 117 -9.25 9.47 -10.98
N MET A 118 -8.08 9.63 -10.35
CA MET A 118 -7.63 8.72 -9.30
C MET A 118 -8.60 8.74 -8.12
N ASP A 119 -8.95 7.56 -7.62
CA ASP A 119 -9.85 7.40 -6.48
C ASP A 119 -9.09 7.52 -5.15
N TYR A 120 -7.86 7.00 -5.07
CA TYR A 120 -6.98 7.17 -3.91
C TYR A 120 -5.49 6.99 -4.27
N LEU A 121 -4.61 7.32 -3.32
CA LEU A 121 -3.21 6.90 -3.34
C LEU A 121 -2.87 6.07 -2.09
N LEU A 122 -2.16 4.98 -2.33
CA LEU A 122 -1.60 4.10 -1.31
C LEU A 122 -0.15 4.52 -1.06
N LEU A 123 0.18 4.87 0.18
CA LEU A 123 1.53 5.22 0.57
C LEU A 123 2.33 3.96 0.91
N ALA A 124 3.47 3.76 0.27
CA ALA A 124 4.35 2.65 0.56
C ALA A 124 5.81 3.05 0.29
N GLN A 125 6.66 3.05 1.32
CA GLN A 125 8.03 3.55 1.21
C GLN A 125 9.02 2.41 0.97
N HIS A 126 9.22 2.03 -0.29
CA HIS A 126 10.13 0.94 -0.67
C HIS A 126 11.60 1.34 -0.75
N PHE A 127 11.89 2.62 -0.97
CA PHE A 127 13.26 3.11 -1.19
C PHE A 127 13.56 4.36 -0.39
N PHE A 128 14.79 4.48 0.11
CA PHE A 128 15.40 5.77 0.38
C PHE A 128 15.98 6.32 -0.93
N TYR A 129 15.99 7.64 -1.08
CA TYR A 129 16.67 8.32 -2.19
C TYR A 129 17.79 9.20 -1.63
N GLU A 130 19.03 8.72 -1.73
CA GLU A 130 20.21 9.29 -1.11
C GLU A 130 21.34 9.37 -2.13
N ASN A 131 22.05 10.50 -2.20
CA ASN A 131 23.18 10.68 -3.11
C ASN A 131 22.86 10.27 -4.56
N GLU A 132 21.69 10.69 -5.04
CA GLU A 132 21.15 10.37 -6.38
C GLU A 132 20.90 8.87 -6.64
N SER A 133 20.86 8.05 -5.60
CA SER A 133 20.68 6.60 -5.68
C SER A 133 19.50 6.10 -4.86
N PHE A 134 18.84 5.05 -5.34
CA PHE A 134 17.73 4.39 -4.64
C PHE A 134 18.24 3.21 -3.82
N HIS A 135 17.90 3.20 -2.53
CA HIS A 135 18.29 2.15 -1.59
C HIS A 135 17.05 1.48 -1.01
N GLY A 136 16.91 0.17 -1.15
CA GLY A 136 15.73 -0.55 -0.65
C GLY A 136 15.60 -0.45 0.87
N THR A 137 14.42 -0.10 1.35
CA THR A 137 14.14 0.03 2.79
C THR A 137 14.11 -1.32 3.49
N ARG A 138 13.86 -2.42 2.77
CA ARG A 138 13.81 -3.78 3.32
C ARG A 138 15.18 -4.42 3.61
N PHE A 139 16.31 -3.78 3.28
CA PHE A 139 17.64 -4.39 3.34
C PHE A 139 18.28 -4.51 4.74
N GLY A 140 17.51 -4.45 5.82
CA GLY A 140 18.00 -4.80 7.16
C GLY A 140 18.78 -3.67 7.84
N TRP A 141 18.23 -2.45 7.87
CA TRP A 141 18.87 -1.28 8.48
C TRP A 141 18.90 -1.39 10.01
N ALA A 142 19.99 -0.95 10.64
CA ALA A 142 20.16 -1.07 12.10
C ALA A 142 20.41 0.27 12.80
N ASP A 143 20.63 1.36 12.06
CA ASP A 143 20.89 2.68 12.63
C ASP A 143 19.60 3.50 12.81
N GLU A 144 19.59 4.35 13.83
CA GLU A 144 18.45 5.20 14.16
C GLU A 144 18.08 6.15 13.00
N ALA A 145 19.06 6.57 12.19
CA ALA A 145 18.85 7.59 11.17
C ALA A 145 17.93 7.08 10.04
N HIS A 146 18.13 5.87 9.54
CA HIS A 146 17.25 5.30 8.51
C HIS A 146 15.85 5.00 9.05
N LEU A 147 15.73 4.46 10.27
CA LEU A 147 14.42 4.22 10.88
C LEU A 147 13.65 5.52 11.09
N LYS A 148 14.33 6.54 11.63
CA LYS A 148 13.76 7.88 11.80
C LYS A 148 13.33 8.47 10.46
N THR A 149 14.21 8.43 9.46
CA THR A 149 13.95 8.96 8.12
C THR A 149 12.76 8.26 7.47
N TYR A 150 12.67 6.93 7.58
CA TYR A 150 11.54 6.16 7.07
C TYR A 150 10.21 6.64 7.64
N VAL A 151 10.12 6.78 8.97
CA VAL A 151 8.90 7.29 9.62
C VAL A 151 8.65 8.75 9.24
N GLU A 152 9.67 9.61 9.20
CA GLU A 152 9.52 11.02 8.79
C GLU A 152 9.03 11.17 7.34
N LEU A 153 9.48 10.32 6.42
CA LEU A 153 8.99 10.29 5.04
C LEU A 153 7.50 9.94 5.00
N LEU A 154 7.08 8.90 5.72
CA LEU A 154 5.67 8.51 5.77
C LEU A 154 4.79 9.60 6.40
N MET A 155 5.25 10.21 7.50
CA MET A 155 4.54 11.31 8.17
C MET A 155 4.40 12.53 7.27
N THR A 156 5.48 12.92 6.59
CA THR A 156 5.49 14.06 5.65
C THR A 156 4.59 13.78 4.45
N ALA A 157 4.63 12.55 3.91
CA ALA A 157 3.73 12.13 2.85
C ALA A 157 2.27 12.27 3.27
N LEU A 158 1.90 11.79 4.46
CA LEU A 158 0.55 11.93 5.01
C LEU A 158 0.15 13.41 5.20
N ASP A 159 1.09 14.30 5.55
CA ASP A 159 0.86 15.76 5.67
C ASP A 159 0.56 16.45 4.33
N THR A 160 0.95 15.86 3.20
CA THR A 160 0.58 16.41 1.88
C THR A 160 -0.93 16.35 1.61
N GLY A 161 -1.65 15.44 2.28
CA GLY A 161 -3.08 15.21 2.09
C GLY A 161 -3.45 14.37 0.86
N TYR A 162 -2.48 13.90 0.08
CA TYR A 162 -2.71 13.08 -1.12
C TYR A 162 -2.88 11.59 -0.84
N PHE A 163 -2.37 11.08 0.28
CA PHE A 163 -2.43 9.65 0.59
C PHE A 163 -3.63 9.34 1.50
N ASN A 164 -4.40 8.33 1.13
CA ASN A 164 -5.59 7.88 1.89
C ASN A 164 -5.29 6.65 2.74
N MET A 165 -4.26 5.89 2.38
CA MET A 165 -3.90 4.62 2.98
C MET A 165 -2.38 4.48 3.09
N VAL A 166 -1.92 3.56 3.94
CA VAL A 166 -0.50 3.17 4.03
C VAL A 166 -0.39 1.65 3.88
N GLY A 167 0.27 1.22 2.80
CA GLY A 167 0.58 -0.18 2.53
C GLY A 167 1.74 -0.64 3.40
N HIS A 168 1.67 -1.88 3.89
CA HIS A 168 2.71 -2.57 4.68
C HIS A 168 3.65 -1.63 5.47
N PRO A 169 3.12 -0.93 6.48
CA PRO A 169 3.72 0.28 7.04
C PRO A 169 5.10 0.11 7.71
N ASP A 170 5.53 -1.11 8.00
CA ASP A 170 6.80 -1.46 8.65
C ASP A 170 7.77 -2.23 7.73
N ILE A 171 7.58 -2.18 6.41
CA ILE A 171 8.44 -2.88 5.43
C ILE A 171 9.95 -2.57 5.56
N VAL A 172 10.31 -1.49 6.27
CA VAL A 172 11.69 -1.04 6.58
C VAL A 172 12.60 -2.09 7.25
N ASN A 173 12.09 -3.29 7.61
CA ASN A 173 12.87 -4.43 8.11
C ASN A 173 14.03 -4.01 9.04
N TYR A 174 13.71 -3.19 10.04
CA TYR A 174 14.73 -2.62 10.92
C TYR A 174 15.24 -3.69 11.90
N THR A 175 16.55 -3.89 11.92
CA THR A 175 17.24 -4.94 12.69
C THR A 175 18.04 -4.41 13.88
N GLY A 176 17.92 -3.10 14.16
CA GLY A 176 18.61 -2.43 15.26
C GLY A 176 17.88 -2.53 16.60
N ASP A 177 18.07 -1.52 17.45
CA ASP A 177 17.56 -1.49 18.82
C ASP A 177 16.02 -1.48 18.92
N ASP A 178 15.47 -2.37 19.76
CA ASP A 178 14.03 -2.55 19.93
C ASP A 178 13.31 -1.33 20.51
N ALA A 179 13.97 -0.56 21.40
CA ALA A 179 13.39 0.63 21.99
C ALA A 179 13.31 1.77 20.96
N LEU A 180 14.32 1.89 20.09
CA LEU A 180 14.28 2.80 18.94
C LEU A 180 13.17 2.42 17.95
N TYR A 181 13.07 1.14 17.59
CA TYR A 181 11.97 0.64 16.75
C TYR A 181 10.61 1.06 17.32
N THR A 182 10.38 0.74 18.60
CA THR A 182 9.11 1.05 19.27
C THR A 182 8.85 2.55 19.32
N LYS A 183 9.87 3.36 19.62
CA LYS A 183 9.77 4.84 19.67
C LYS A 183 9.29 5.44 18.35
N TYR A 184 9.84 5.02 17.20
CA TYR A 184 9.50 5.61 15.91
C TYR A 184 8.25 4.97 15.29
N MET A 185 8.15 3.64 15.30
CA MET A 185 7.00 2.95 14.72
C MET A 185 5.70 3.25 15.50
N LYS A 186 5.77 3.55 16.80
CA LYS A 186 4.61 4.04 17.55
C LYS A 186 4.14 5.41 17.06
N GLN A 187 5.03 6.31 16.65
CA GLN A 187 4.62 7.62 16.10
C GLN A 187 3.81 7.43 14.81
N LEU A 188 4.23 6.49 13.94
CA LEU A 188 3.46 6.11 12.77
C LEU A 188 2.11 5.52 13.16
N ALA A 189 2.07 4.54 14.08
CA ALA A 189 0.82 3.95 14.54
C ALA A 189 -0.16 4.98 15.15
N ASP A 190 0.36 5.92 15.95
CA ASP A 190 -0.39 7.05 16.52
C ASP A 190 -0.99 7.93 15.41
N ARG A 191 -0.19 8.25 14.39
CA ARG A 191 -0.65 9.02 13.24
C ARG A 191 -1.78 8.31 12.49
N LEU A 192 -1.58 7.05 12.13
CA LEU A 192 -2.58 6.24 11.42
C LEU A 192 -3.89 6.16 12.21
N LYS A 193 -3.81 5.99 13.53
CA LYS A 193 -4.98 5.99 14.40
C LYS A 193 -5.70 7.33 14.41
N GLN A 194 -4.97 8.44 14.56
CA GLN A 194 -5.54 9.79 14.56
C GLN A 194 -6.26 10.11 13.25
N GLU A 195 -5.74 9.60 12.14
CA GLU A 195 -6.33 9.79 10.80
C GLU A 195 -7.33 8.71 10.42
N ARG A 196 -7.58 7.73 11.31
CA ARG A 196 -8.48 6.60 11.10
C ARG A 196 -8.10 5.77 9.86
N ILE A 197 -6.81 5.66 9.60
CA ILE A 197 -6.25 4.78 8.57
C ILE A 197 -5.94 3.44 9.26
N PRO A 198 -6.56 2.33 8.84
CA PRO A 198 -6.23 1.01 9.38
C PRO A 198 -4.82 0.61 8.96
N ILE A 199 -4.15 -0.19 9.80
CA ILE A 199 -2.86 -0.79 9.46
C ILE A 199 -3.12 -1.93 8.47
N GLU A 200 -2.53 -1.85 7.28
CA GLU A 200 -2.54 -2.97 6.34
C GLU A 200 -1.71 -4.14 6.91
N ILE A 201 -2.29 -5.33 6.89
CA ILE A 201 -1.60 -6.61 7.04
C ILE A 201 -1.50 -7.27 5.67
N ASN A 202 -0.28 -7.31 5.13
CA ASN A 202 -0.07 -7.65 3.74
C ASN A 202 0.18 -9.16 3.54
N VAL A 203 -0.62 -9.78 2.68
CA VAL A 203 -0.58 -11.21 2.36
C VAL A 203 0.72 -11.60 1.67
N ASN A 204 1.31 -10.71 0.85
CA ASN A 204 2.57 -11.02 0.18
C ASN A 204 3.71 -11.26 1.18
N GLY A 205 3.69 -10.59 2.33
CA GLY A 205 4.64 -10.87 3.41
C GLY A 205 4.56 -12.30 3.94
N PHE A 206 3.35 -12.85 4.05
CA PHE A 206 3.16 -14.26 4.40
C PHE A 206 3.66 -15.21 3.30
N ARG A 207 3.37 -14.90 2.02
CA ARG A 207 3.83 -15.68 0.87
C ARG A 207 5.36 -15.78 0.80
N GLU A 208 6.04 -14.66 1.07
CA GLU A 208 7.50 -14.59 1.03
C GLU A 208 8.18 -15.13 2.29
N GLY A 209 7.43 -15.43 3.35
CA GLY A 209 7.98 -15.84 4.65
C GLY A 209 8.57 -14.70 5.47
N TYR A 210 8.21 -13.46 5.15
CA TYR A 210 8.64 -12.23 5.82
C TYR A 210 7.44 -11.30 5.97
N ASN A 211 6.77 -11.36 7.12
CA ASN A 211 5.56 -10.56 7.31
C ASN A 211 5.87 -9.06 7.35
N TYR A 212 5.09 -8.27 6.63
CA TYR A 212 5.05 -6.82 6.74
C TYR A 212 3.57 -6.42 6.80
N PRO A 213 3.00 -6.24 7.99
CA PRO A 213 3.66 -6.12 9.26
C PRO A 213 4.03 -7.41 9.96
N ASP A 214 5.14 -7.33 10.70
CA ASP A 214 5.54 -8.38 11.60
C ASP A 214 4.66 -8.40 12.86
N LYS A 215 4.81 -9.45 13.67
CA LYS A 215 4.03 -9.60 14.91
C LYS A 215 4.30 -8.48 15.92
N LYS A 216 5.48 -7.87 15.89
CA LYS A 216 5.87 -6.79 16.81
C LYS A 216 5.10 -5.53 16.48
N PHE A 217 5.00 -5.16 15.20
CA PHE A 217 4.20 -4.00 14.77
C PHE A 217 2.70 -4.24 14.92
N VAL A 218 2.20 -5.44 14.60
CA VAL A 218 0.79 -5.77 14.81
C VAL A 218 0.42 -5.65 16.29
N LYS A 219 1.21 -6.24 17.19
CA LYS A 219 0.99 -6.11 18.63
C LYS A 219 0.98 -4.64 19.08
N LEU A 220 1.95 -3.84 18.61
CA LEU A 220 2.02 -2.41 18.90
C LEU A 220 0.76 -1.68 18.43
N GLY A 221 0.27 -1.97 17.22
CA GLY A 221 -0.96 -1.41 16.68
C GLY A 221 -2.19 -1.76 17.52
N VAL A 222 -2.29 -3.00 18.00
CA VAL A 222 -3.41 -3.43 18.87
C VAL A 222 -3.36 -2.71 20.21
N GLU A 223 -2.21 -2.67 20.88
CA GLU A 223 -2.02 -1.94 22.14
C GLU A 223 -2.32 -0.44 21.97
N ASN A 224 -2.03 0.11 20.80
CA ASN A 224 -2.32 1.49 20.45
C ASN A 224 -3.80 1.71 20.08
N GLY A 225 -4.58 0.66 19.81
CA GLY A 225 -5.99 0.73 19.41
C GLY A 225 -6.20 1.14 17.96
N ASN A 226 -5.31 0.72 17.07
CA ASN A 226 -5.50 0.81 15.62
C ASN A 226 -6.47 -0.28 15.14
N ASP A 227 -7.27 0.02 14.11
CA ASP A 227 -7.95 -1.00 13.31
C ASP A 227 -6.97 -1.57 12.26
N PHE A 228 -7.28 -2.75 11.72
CA PHE A 228 -6.47 -3.44 10.72
C PHE A 228 -7.28 -3.75 9.47
N ILE A 229 -6.61 -3.88 8.32
CA ILE A 229 -7.18 -4.37 7.08
C ILE A 229 -6.21 -5.35 6.43
N VAL A 230 -6.71 -6.37 5.72
CA VAL A 230 -5.85 -7.26 4.94
C VAL A 230 -5.69 -6.71 3.52
N GLY A 231 -4.45 -6.59 3.05
CA GLY A 231 -4.11 -6.26 1.66
C GLY A 231 -3.48 -7.46 0.98
N VAL A 232 -3.88 -7.79 -0.24
CA VAL A 232 -3.36 -8.98 -0.96
C VAL A 232 -2.00 -8.71 -1.60
N ASP A 233 -1.78 -7.47 -2.03
CA ASP A 233 -0.57 -7.04 -2.75
C ASP A 233 -0.32 -7.97 -3.95
N ALA A 234 -1.38 -8.04 -4.78
CA ALA A 234 -1.48 -9.03 -5.83
C ALA A 234 -0.60 -8.64 -7.02
N HIS A 235 0.39 -9.46 -7.34
CA HIS A 235 1.24 -9.44 -8.52
C HIS A 235 0.90 -10.58 -9.51
N ASN A 236 -0.06 -11.43 -9.17
CA ASN A 236 -0.63 -12.44 -10.05
C ASN A 236 -2.12 -12.61 -9.72
N PRO A 237 -3.04 -12.76 -10.70
CA PRO A 237 -4.46 -12.99 -10.42
C PRO A 237 -4.71 -14.14 -9.45
N ASN A 238 -3.91 -15.21 -9.53
CA ASN A 238 -4.07 -16.39 -8.69
C ASN A 238 -3.77 -16.15 -7.21
N GLU A 239 -3.15 -15.02 -6.87
CA GLU A 239 -2.84 -14.68 -5.47
C GLU A 239 -4.08 -14.34 -4.64
N TYR A 240 -5.21 -14.02 -5.29
CA TYR A 240 -6.51 -13.93 -4.61
C TYR A 240 -6.93 -15.27 -4.00
N HIS A 241 -6.48 -16.41 -4.55
CA HIS A 241 -6.77 -17.74 -4.03
C HIS A 241 -5.94 -18.13 -2.79
N ASP A 242 -4.97 -17.31 -2.36
CA ASP A 242 -4.17 -17.59 -1.17
C ASP A 242 -4.94 -17.29 0.13
N LEU A 243 -5.98 -18.07 0.36
CA LEU A 243 -6.87 -17.96 1.50
C LEU A 243 -6.18 -18.34 2.82
N ASP A 244 -5.12 -19.14 2.76
CA ASP A 244 -4.40 -19.57 3.95
C ASP A 244 -3.53 -18.43 4.50
N SER A 245 -2.78 -17.74 3.63
CA SER A 245 -2.05 -16.53 4.02
C SER A 245 -3.01 -15.40 4.41
N TYR A 246 -4.13 -15.24 3.70
CA TYR A 246 -5.16 -14.25 4.05
C TYR A 246 -5.75 -14.50 5.46
N LYS A 247 -6.10 -15.74 5.79
CA LYS A 247 -6.53 -16.12 7.16
C LYS A 247 -5.42 -15.96 8.18
N GLY A 248 -4.17 -16.22 7.78
CA GLY A 248 -2.98 -15.97 8.60
C GLY A 248 -2.85 -14.51 9.00
N CYS A 249 -3.09 -13.58 8.07
CA CYS A 249 -3.10 -12.14 8.33
C CYS A 249 -4.16 -11.76 9.36
N ILE A 250 -5.40 -12.25 9.19
CA ILE A 250 -6.50 -12.01 10.14
C ILE A 250 -6.11 -12.54 11.53
N LYS A 251 -5.68 -13.80 11.58
CA LYS A 251 -5.32 -14.48 12.82
C LYS A 251 -4.19 -13.76 13.55
N MET A 252 -3.22 -13.18 12.83
CA MET A 252 -2.13 -12.43 13.45
C MET A 252 -2.63 -11.25 14.28
N ALA A 253 -3.61 -10.49 13.78
CA ALA A 253 -4.23 -9.41 14.56
C ALA A 253 -5.08 -9.93 15.71
N GLU A 254 -5.92 -10.94 15.44
CA GLU A 254 -6.82 -11.54 16.44
C GLU A 254 -6.07 -12.16 17.62
N ASP A 255 -4.89 -12.75 17.39
CA ASP A 255 -4.04 -13.35 18.43
C ASP A 255 -3.59 -12.31 19.48
N PHE A 256 -3.58 -11.03 19.13
CA PHE A 256 -3.32 -9.92 20.05
C PHE A 256 -4.59 -9.20 20.52
N GLY A 257 -5.77 -9.57 20.02
CA GLY A 257 -7.05 -8.92 20.30
C GLY A 257 -7.37 -7.75 19.36
N GLY A 258 -6.74 -7.68 18.19
CA GLY A 258 -6.98 -6.66 17.19
C GLY A 258 -8.31 -6.82 16.45
N LYS A 259 -8.82 -5.72 15.91
CA LYS A 259 -10.02 -5.69 15.08
C LYS A 259 -9.61 -5.55 13.61
N VAL A 260 -9.97 -6.53 12.80
CA VAL A 260 -9.73 -6.52 11.35
C VAL A 260 -11.02 -6.15 10.64
N PHE A 261 -10.95 -5.25 9.66
CA PHE A 261 -12.09 -4.93 8.82
C PHE A 261 -12.67 -6.22 8.22
N TRP A 262 -14.00 -6.26 8.09
CA TRP A 262 -14.82 -7.37 7.61
C TRP A 262 -14.89 -8.61 8.53
N LYS A 263 -14.27 -8.58 9.72
CA LYS A 263 -14.28 -9.69 10.68
C LYS A 263 -14.77 -9.31 12.08
#